data_AF-A0A8B7E2Q9-F1
#
_entry.id   AF-A0A8B7E2Q9-F1
#
_cell.length_a   1.000
_cell.length_b   1.000
_cell.length_c   1.000
_cell.angle_alpha   90.00
_cell.angle_beta   90.00
_cell.angle_gamma   90.00
#
_symmetry.space_group_name_H-M   'P 1'
#
loop_
_entity.id
_entity.type
_entity.pdbx_description
1 polymer ?
#
loop_
_entity_poly.entity_id
_entity_poly.type
_entity_poly.pdbx_seq_one_letter_code
_entity_poly.pdbx_strand_id
1 'polypeptide(L)'
;MYSMKSGVRRILESCNISISPGAFDVCSIDQLHVTLAMLVTKHIHISRWLFKMNDHFDGRGTAYCDVLLHLMCYQQVLKEQEKYGENWSNQWAYEESYNKVLKEIPSILKTAVPVDKSVYATWKDFIETFLVQGGVIEAYPPSQSITGITANVLIEPDGTILMLSVADQFHSCSSLKCYGYTFPQSSIDHNAIKEATHKICEACKLKSIIGYISIDFVTFMNNAQFQELWPVGLKIGYTSSHAMFNLISYFTGGHLEHNNFVVTVQKIIPPRVYTSLRKKTNALHDKKSERYFRHFVFSSNLYHSNLNHLQYDVFFQICKARNIGYNEKRKLGTVFALFDKHRRDSIGMITSGDTMQQSVSSFLSNLSSIHQDISSTNMQGITNFQGAIDDLRSIIREMEINQEIIKADDSIVISSS
;
A
#
# COMPACT_ATOMS: atom_id res chain seq x y z
N MET A 1 11.08 7.06 -20.18
CA MET A 1 12.16 6.51 -19.31
C MET A 1 11.69 6.32 -17.88
N TYR A 2 11.27 7.37 -17.15
CA TYR A 2 10.90 7.25 -15.72
C TYR A 2 9.50 6.70 -15.43
N SER A 3 8.74 6.36 -16.48
CA SER A 3 7.51 5.58 -16.38
C SER A 3 7.78 4.07 -16.22
N MET A 4 8.98 3.61 -16.57
CA MET A 4 9.38 2.19 -16.52
C MET A 4 9.96 1.83 -15.15
N LYS A 5 9.72 0.61 -14.67
CA LYS A 5 10.28 0.12 -13.39
C LYS A 5 11.79 0.26 -13.30
N SER A 6 12.52 -0.04 -14.37
CA SER A 6 13.98 0.12 -14.39
C SER A 6 14.42 1.59 -14.26
N GLY A 7 13.69 2.51 -14.91
CA GLY A 7 13.93 3.95 -14.77
C GLY A 7 13.64 4.46 -13.37
N VAL A 8 12.60 3.94 -12.73
CA VAL A 8 12.26 4.21 -11.32
C VAL A 8 13.36 3.71 -10.38
N ARG A 9 13.83 2.48 -10.56
CA ARG A 9 14.90 1.91 -9.74
C ARG A 9 16.18 2.74 -9.81
N ARG A 10 16.52 3.25 -11.00
CA ARG A 10 17.66 4.17 -11.20
C ARG A 10 17.51 5.47 -10.42
N ILE A 11 16.30 6.00 -10.26
CA ILE A 11 16.05 7.17 -9.39
C ILE A 11 16.30 6.77 -7.93
N LEU A 12 15.72 5.65 -7.49
CA LEU A 12 15.84 5.20 -6.10
C LEU A 12 17.28 4.89 -5.71
N GLU A 13 18.08 4.27 -6.58
CA GLU A 13 19.52 4.02 -6.34
C GLU A 13 20.35 5.31 -6.27
N SER A 14 19.89 6.41 -6.90
CA SER A 14 20.53 7.72 -6.76
C SER A 14 20.12 8.46 -5.48
N CYS A 15 19.11 7.95 -4.76
CA CYS A 15 18.71 8.48 -3.46
C CYS A 15 19.58 7.81 -2.39
N ASN A 16 20.22 8.60 -1.54
CA ASN A 16 21.00 8.08 -0.41
C ASN A 16 20.06 7.57 0.72
N ILE A 17 19.29 6.53 0.42
CA ILE A 17 18.30 5.87 1.27
C ILE A 17 18.42 4.36 1.14
N SER A 18 17.97 3.62 2.16
CA SER A 18 17.89 2.16 2.08
C SER A 18 16.85 1.76 1.04
N ILE A 19 17.22 0.84 0.14
CA ILE A 19 16.35 0.29 -0.90
C ILE A 19 16.46 -1.22 -0.92
N SER A 20 15.44 -1.89 -1.45
CA SER A 20 15.47 -3.34 -1.61
C SER A 20 16.65 -3.78 -2.50
N PRO A 21 17.43 -4.81 -2.10
CA PRO A 21 18.42 -5.43 -2.98
C PRO A 21 17.79 -5.86 -4.31
N GLY A 22 18.52 -5.75 -5.40
CA GLY A 22 17.94 -6.03 -6.71
C GLY A 22 18.75 -5.48 -7.87
N ALA A 23 18.17 -5.56 -9.06
CA ALA A 23 18.76 -5.13 -10.32
C ALA A 23 17.68 -4.61 -11.28
N PHE A 24 18.10 -3.85 -12.29
CA PHE A 24 17.24 -3.28 -13.33
C PHE A 24 17.80 -3.55 -14.73
N ASP A 25 17.01 -3.24 -15.76
CA ASP A 25 17.37 -3.46 -17.17
C ASP A 25 17.72 -4.93 -17.47
N VAL A 26 16.97 -5.88 -16.88
CA VAL A 26 17.12 -7.32 -17.14
C VAL A 26 16.26 -7.71 -18.35
N CYS A 27 16.91 -8.07 -19.46
CA CYS A 27 16.23 -8.30 -20.75
C CYS A 27 16.59 -9.63 -21.43
N SER A 28 17.52 -10.42 -20.89
CA SER A 28 17.85 -11.75 -21.42
C SER A 28 17.81 -12.83 -20.35
N ILE A 29 17.58 -14.08 -20.77
CA ILE A 29 17.51 -15.21 -19.84
C ILE A 29 18.85 -15.47 -19.15
N ASP A 30 19.97 -15.33 -19.88
CA ASP A 30 21.31 -15.50 -19.33
C ASP A 30 21.64 -14.40 -18.32
N GLN A 31 21.26 -13.16 -18.62
CA GLN A 31 21.38 -12.04 -17.69
C GLN A 31 20.54 -12.29 -16.44
N LEU A 32 19.29 -12.74 -16.59
CA LEU A 32 18.42 -13.09 -15.46
C LEU A 32 19.08 -14.13 -14.54
N HIS A 33 19.64 -15.20 -15.12
CA HIS A 33 20.31 -16.25 -14.35
C HIS A 33 21.53 -15.72 -13.58
N VAL A 34 22.42 -15.02 -14.28
CA VAL A 34 23.65 -14.46 -13.70
C VAL A 34 23.34 -13.43 -12.61
N THR A 35 22.42 -12.51 -12.89
CA THR A 35 22.06 -11.44 -11.97
C THR A 35 21.34 -11.99 -10.73
N LEU A 36 20.37 -12.91 -10.91
CA LEU A 36 19.68 -13.51 -9.77
C LEU A 36 20.63 -14.35 -8.91
N ALA A 37 21.52 -15.14 -9.52
CA ALA A 37 22.50 -15.92 -8.78
C ALA A 37 23.39 -15.03 -7.90
N MET A 38 23.91 -13.94 -8.47
CA MET A 38 24.73 -12.97 -7.74
C MET A 38 23.96 -12.33 -6.58
N LEU A 39 22.71 -11.93 -6.82
CA LEU A 39 21.85 -11.33 -5.82
C LEU A 39 21.55 -12.30 -4.66
N VAL A 40 21.22 -13.55 -4.97
CA VAL A 40 20.96 -14.61 -3.99
C VAL A 40 22.21 -14.92 -3.17
N THR A 41 23.39 -15.03 -3.80
CA THR A 41 24.65 -15.30 -3.09
C THR A 41 25.02 -14.17 -2.12
N LYS A 42 24.81 -12.90 -2.53
CA LYS A 42 25.10 -11.74 -1.67
C LYS A 42 24.06 -11.56 -0.55
N HIS A 43 22.81 -11.92 -0.81
CA HIS A 43 21.69 -11.73 0.10
C HIS A 43 20.98 -13.05 0.42
N ILE A 44 21.74 -14.04 0.91
CA ILE A 44 21.27 -15.42 1.10
C ILE A 44 20.13 -15.56 2.13
N HIS A 45 19.92 -14.55 2.98
CA HIS A 45 18.80 -14.48 3.94
C HIS A 45 17.46 -14.13 3.27
N ILE A 46 17.47 -13.69 2.01
CA ILE A 46 16.26 -13.30 1.28
C ILE A 46 15.65 -14.54 0.65
N SER A 47 14.48 -14.93 1.16
CA SER A 47 13.78 -16.12 0.71
C SER A 47 13.14 -15.95 -0.67
N ARG A 48 12.48 -14.80 -0.88
CA ARG A 48 11.64 -14.54 -2.03
C ARG A 48 12.19 -13.38 -2.86
N TRP A 49 12.24 -13.59 -4.17
CA TRP A 49 12.62 -12.58 -5.16
C TRP A 49 11.43 -12.25 -6.06
N LEU A 50 11.29 -10.97 -6.39
CA LEU A 50 10.25 -10.42 -7.25
C LEU A 50 10.81 -10.09 -8.62
N PHE A 51 10.02 -10.36 -9.66
CA PHE A 51 10.28 -9.97 -11.04
C PHE A 51 9.17 -9.02 -11.47
N LYS A 52 9.50 -7.78 -11.81
CA LYS A 52 8.51 -6.76 -12.20
C LYS A 52 8.83 -6.23 -13.60
N MET A 53 7.88 -6.38 -14.52
CA MET A 53 7.99 -5.88 -15.90
C MET A 53 7.97 -4.35 -15.93
N ASN A 54 8.68 -3.76 -16.89
CA ASN A 54 8.84 -2.30 -17.00
C ASN A 54 7.52 -1.54 -17.14
N ASP A 55 6.61 -1.98 -18.02
CA ASP A 55 5.44 -1.19 -18.46
C ASP A 55 4.11 -1.64 -17.83
N HIS A 56 4.16 -2.55 -16.84
CA HIS A 56 2.95 -3.05 -16.18
C HIS A 56 2.62 -2.30 -14.88
N PHE A 57 1.32 -2.24 -14.57
CA PHE A 57 0.76 -1.55 -13.41
C PHE A 57 -0.05 -2.49 -12.51
N ASP A 58 -0.23 -2.09 -11.25
CA ASP A 58 -1.11 -2.72 -10.25
C ASP A 58 -0.86 -4.23 -10.02
N GLY A 59 0.40 -4.63 -10.03
CA GLY A 59 0.83 -6.00 -9.76
C GLY A 59 0.64 -7.00 -10.91
N ARG A 60 0.04 -6.59 -12.04
CA ARG A 60 -0.24 -7.48 -13.19
C ARG A 60 1.00 -8.03 -13.87
N GLY A 61 2.10 -7.29 -13.87
CA GLY A 61 3.39 -7.70 -14.42
C GLY A 61 4.38 -8.09 -13.34
N THR A 62 3.91 -8.61 -12.20
CA THR A 62 4.75 -9.09 -11.11
C THR A 62 4.68 -10.62 -11.03
N ALA A 63 5.84 -11.25 -10.88
CA ALA A 63 5.97 -12.64 -10.46
C ALA A 63 6.89 -12.72 -9.25
N TYR A 64 6.83 -13.81 -8.51
CA TYR A 64 7.76 -14.08 -7.41
C TYR A 64 8.33 -15.50 -7.51
N CYS A 65 9.51 -15.70 -6.92
CA CYS A 65 10.12 -17.02 -6.78
C CYS A 65 10.68 -17.16 -5.36
N ASP A 66 10.26 -18.20 -4.65
CA ASP A 66 10.76 -18.57 -3.33
C ASP A 66 12.08 -19.34 -3.48
N VAL A 67 13.13 -18.65 -3.93
CA VAL A 67 14.42 -19.24 -4.30
C VAL A 67 14.99 -20.08 -3.16
N LEU A 68 14.94 -19.57 -1.94
CA LEU A 68 15.56 -20.21 -0.79
C LEU A 68 14.93 -21.57 -0.44
N LEU A 69 13.64 -21.76 -0.71
CA LEU A 69 12.94 -23.03 -0.47
C LEU A 69 13.45 -24.15 -1.40
N HIS A 70 14.08 -23.80 -2.52
CA HIS A 70 14.53 -24.73 -3.54
C HIS A 70 16.06 -24.77 -3.71
N LEU A 71 16.80 -23.97 -2.94
CA LEU A 71 18.25 -23.85 -3.04
C LEU A 71 18.95 -24.96 -2.23
N MET A 72 19.41 -26.00 -2.92
CA MET A 72 20.05 -27.17 -2.30
C MET A 72 21.40 -26.82 -1.69
N CYS A 73 22.16 -25.92 -2.31
CA CYS A 73 23.45 -25.47 -1.78
C CYS A 73 23.35 -24.49 -0.60
N TYR A 74 22.15 -24.13 -0.13
CA TYR A 74 21.94 -23.09 0.90
C TYR A 74 22.84 -23.24 2.14
N GLN A 75 22.85 -24.43 2.75
CA GLN A 75 23.63 -24.70 3.97
C GLN A 75 25.14 -24.57 3.75
N GLN A 76 25.63 -24.81 2.54
CA GLN A 76 27.04 -24.63 2.21
C GLN A 76 27.38 -23.15 2.05
N VAL A 77 26.52 -22.41 1.33
CA VAL A 77 26.69 -20.96 1.13
C VAL A 77 26.66 -20.20 2.46
N LEU A 78 25.76 -20.56 3.38
CA LEU A 78 25.72 -19.97 4.72
C LEU A 78 27.03 -20.17 5.49
N LYS A 79 27.57 -21.40 5.50
CA LYS A 79 28.84 -21.70 6.18
C LYS A 79 30.01 -20.93 5.58
N GLU A 80 30.03 -20.80 4.25
CA GLU A 80 31.05 -19.99 3.56
C GLU A 80 30.90 -18.51 3.92
N GLN A 81 29.68 -17.99 3.96
CA GLN A 81 29.40 -16.60 4.38
C GLN A 81 29.85 -16.34 5.82
N GLU A 82 29.53 -17.23 6.76
CA GLU A 82 29.98 -17.14 8.15
C GLU A 82 31.51 -17.21 8.27
N LYS A 83 32.16 -18.07 7.48
CA LYS A 83 33.61 -18.23 7.46
C LYS A 83 34.33 -16.97 6.99
N TYR A 84 33.85 -16.32 5.94
CA TYR A 84 34.51 -15.13 5.37
C TYR A 84 34.07 -13.82 6.02
N GLY A 85 32.90 -13.79 6.69
CA GLY A 85 32.42 -12.63 7.44
C GLY A 85 32.39 -11.35 6.58
N GLU A 86 33.06 -10.30 7.04
CA GLU A 86 33.15 -9.02 6.33
C GLU A 86 33.79 -9.14 4.93
N ASN A 87 34.67 -10.12 4.73
CA ASN A 87 35.31 -10.37 3.44
C ASN A 87 34.33 -10.90 2.38
N TRP A 88 33.10 -11.31 2.76
CA TRP A 88 32.04 -11.72 1.84
C TRP A 88 31.56 -10.61 0.90
N SER A 89 31.97 -9.36 1.15
CA SER A 89 31.79 -8.25 0.21
C SER A 89 32.68 -8.40 -1.05
N ASN A 90 33.80 -9.12 -0.96
CA ASN A 90 34.76 -9.29 -2.05
C ASN A 90 34.40 -10.44 -2.98
N GLN A 91 34.54 -10.22 -4.30
CA GLN A 91 34.16 -11.21 -5.32
C GLN A 91 34.81 -12.58 -5.16
N TRP A 92 36.10 -12.62 -4.81
CA TRP A 92 36.84 -13.87 -4.62
C TRP A 92 36.31 -14.71 -3.44
N ALA A 93 35.66 -14.09 -2.45
CA ALA A 93 35.20 -14.78 -1.25
C ALA A 93 33.92 -15.60 -1.49
N TYR A 94 33.07 -15.17 -2.42
CA TYR A 94 31.80 -15.83 -2.73
C TYR A 94 31.78 -16.51 -4.11
N GLU A 95 32.89 -16.54 -4.85
CA GLU A 95 32.94 -17.05 -6.22
C GLU A 95 32.54 -18.54 -6.31
N GLU A 96 33.00 -19.37 -5.37
CA GLU A 96 32.62 -20.79 -5.32
C GLU A 96 31.12 -20.96 -5.03
N SER A 97 30.62 -20.28 -4.01
CA SER A 97 29.20 -20.23 -3.67
C SER A 97 28.33 -19.72 -4.83
N TYR A 98 28.77 -18.66 -5.51
CA TYR A 98 28.09 -18.11 -6.68
C TYR A 98 27.96 -19.14 -7.80
N ASN A 99 29.03 -19.87 -8.10
CA ASN A 99 29.01 -20.92 -9.12
C ASN A 99 28.08 -22.09 -8.77
N LYS A 100 27.93 -22.43 -7.48
CA LYS A 100 26.95 -23.41 -7.00
C LYS A 100 25.53 -22.90 -7.21
N VAL A 101 25.24 -21.69 -6.73
CA VAL A 101 23.92 -21.05 -6.87
C VAL A 101 23.53 -20.91 -8.36
N LEU A 102 24.43 -20.42 -9.21
CA LEU A 102 24.19 -20.22 -10.64
C LEU A 102 23.74 -21.50 -11.36
N LYS A 103 24.27 -22.67 -10.98
CA LYS A 103 23.88 -23.96 -11.56
C LYS A 103 22.43 -24.34 -11.20
N GLU A 104 21.94 -23.93 -10.04
CA GLU A 104 20.59 -24.26 -9.56
C GLU A 104 19.52 -23.26 -9.99
N ILE A 105 19.87 -21.98 -10.22
CA ILE A 105 18.92 -20.92 -10.58
C ILE A 105 17.98 -21.30 -11.75
N PRO A 106 18.45 -21.86 -12.88
CA PRO A 106 17.56 -22.18 -13.99
C PRO A 106 16.46 -23.20 -13.64
N SER A 107 16.75 -24.18 -12.77
CA SER A 107 15.73 -25.13 -12.31
C SER A 107 14.80 -24.51 -11.27
N ILE A 108 15.33 -23.67 -10.38
CA ILE A 108 14.56 -22.97 -9.35
C ILE A 108 13.55 -22.00 -10.00
N LEU A 109 13.95 -21.24 -11.01
CA LEU A 109 13.07 -20.29 -11.69
C LEU A 109 11.82 -20.93 -12.30
N LYS A 110 11.84 -22.23 -12.60
CA LYS A 110 10.65 -22.95 -13.08
C LYS A 110 9.53 -23.03 -12.03
N THR A 111 9.84 -22.79 -10.75
CA THR A 111 8.85 -22.76 -9.65
C THR A 111 8.30 -21.35 -9.40
N ALA A 112 8.76 -20.34 -10.13
CA ALA A 112 8.26 -18.98 -9.99
C ALA A 112 6.76 -18.89 -10.36
N VAL A 113 6.06 -17.96 -9.72
CA VAL A 113 4.60 -17.83 -9.80
C VAL A 113 4.22 -16.40 -10.18
N PRO A 114 3.49 -16.19 -11.30
CA PRO A 114 2.87 -14.90 -11.60
C PRO A 114 1.83 -14.53 -10.53
N VAL A 115 1.82 -13.26 -10.12
CA VAL A 115 0.88 -12.75 -9.11
C VAL A 115 -0.54 -12.72 -9.68
N ASP A 116 -0.71 -12.19 -10.90
CA ASP A 116 -2.00 -12.13 -11.56
C ASP A 116 -2.14 -13.23 -12.62
N LYS A 117 -2.62 -14.40 -12.17
CA LYS A 117 -2.82 -15.59 -13.02
C LYS A 117 -3.87 -15.40 -14.12
N SER A 118 -4.67 -14.34 -14.05
CA SER A 118 -5.62 -14.00 -15.11
C SER A 118 -4.94 -13.37 -16.32
N VAL A 119 -3.75 -12.77 -16.12
CA VAL A 119 -2.93 -12.18 -17.19
C VAL A 119 -1.90 -13.20 -17.68
N TYR A 120 -1.19 -13.85 -16.76
CA TYR A 120 -0.19 -14.86 -17.09
C TYR A 120 -0.49 -16.16 -16.34
N ALA A 121 -0.94 -17.18 -17.07
CA ALA A 121 -1.33 -18.45 -16.46
C ALA A 121 -0.13 -19.21 -15.88
N THR A 122 1.03 -19.13 -16.54
CA THR A 122 2.25 -19.84 -16.14
C THR A 122 3.48 -18.94 -16.10
N TRP A 123 4.54 -19.40 -15.43
CA TRP A 123 5.86 -18.76 -15.47
C TRP A 123 6.38 -18.61 -16.90
N LYS A 124 6.12 -19.59 -17.77
CA LYS A 124 6.57 -19.56 -19.16
C LYS A 124 5.99 -18.37 -19.92
N ASP A 125 4.68 -18.15 -19.80
CA ASP A 125 4.01 -17.02 -20.46
C ASP A 125 4.53 -15.67 -19.92
N PHE A 126 4.75 -15.62 -18.61
CA PHE A 126 5.29 -14.45 -17.94
C PHE A 126 6.71 -14.14 -18.41
N ILE A 127 7.62 -15.13 -18.40
CA ILE A 127 9.04 -14.88 -18.66
C ILE A 127 9.30 -14.50 -20.12
N GLU A 128 8.57 -15.08 -21.08
CA GLU A 128 8.66 -14.70 -22.50
C GLU A 128 8.34 -13.21 -22.68
N THR A 129 7.30 -12.71 -22.01
CA THR A 129 6.93 -11.29 -22.06
C THR A 129 7.91 -10.40 -21.27
N PHE A 130 8.38 -10.88 -20.12
CA PHE A 130 9.31 -10.14 -19.27
C PHE A 130 10.63 -9.86 -20.00
N LEU A 131 11.16 -10.84 -20.75
CA LEU A 131 12.39 -10.68 -21.50
C LEU A 131 12.25 -9.70 -22.68
N VAL A 132 11.07 -9.62 -23.30
CA VAL A 132 10.80 -8.66 -24.38
C VAL A 132 10.70 -7.23 -23.84
N GLN A 133 10.01 -7.02 -22.72
CA GLN A 133 9.80 -5.68 -22.15
C GLN A 133 10.98 -5.20 -21.30
N GLY A 134 11.78 -6.14 -20.81
CA GLY A 134 12.69 -5.93 -19.71
C GLY A 134 11.97 -5.70 -18.38
N GLY A 135 12.74 -5.75 -17.31
CA GLY A 135 12.21 -5.48 -15.98
C GLY A 135 13.27 -5.41 -14.91
N VAL A 136 12.78 -5.46 -13.68
CA VAL A 136 13.60 -5.40 -12.46
C VAL A 136 13.48 -6.69 -11.67
N ILE A 137 14.56 -7.03 -10.98
CA ILE A 137 14.60 -8.05 -9.92
C ILE A 137 14.65 -7.29 -8.61
N GLU A 138 13.79 -7.62 -7.65
CA GLU A 138 13.78 -6.97 -6.34
C GLU A 138 13.62 -8.00 -5.23
N ALA A 139 14.31 -7.79 -4.12
CA ALA A 139 14.09 -8.56 -2.92
C ALA A 139 12.68 -8.34 -2.36
N TYR A 140 12.03 -9.42 -1.96
CA TYR A 140 10.88 -9.34 -1.06
C TYR A 140 11.39 -9.17 0.37
N PRO A 141 10.76 -8.32 1.20
CA PRO A 141 11.19 -8.13 2.58
C PRO A 141 11.28 -9.46 3.35
N PRO A 142 12.35 -9.71 4.12
CA PRO A 142 12.54 -10.96 4.87
C PRO A 142 11.69 -10.98 6.16
N SER A 143 10.40 -10.65 6.06
CA SER A 143 9.47 -10.60 7.17
C SER A 143 8.10 -11.13 6.77
N GLN A 144 7.37 -11.66 7.75
CA GLN A 144 5.98 -12.10 7.56
C GLN A 144 4.99 -10.95 7.73
N SER A 145 5.36 -9.91 8.49
CA SER A 145 4.54 -8.72 8.71
C SER A 145 5.12 -7.56 7.90
N ILE A 146 4.39 -7.19 6.84
CA ILE A 146 4.79 -6.14 5.92
C ILE A 146 3.57 -5.25 5.68
N THR A 147 3.77 -3.95 5.78
CA THR A 147 2.76 -2.95 5.46
C THR A 147 3.21 -2.12 4.28
N GLY A 148 2.42 -2.11 3.20
CA GLY A 148 2.62 -1.18 2.09
C GLY A 148 2.20 0.23 2.50
N ILE A 149 2.86 1.25 1.96
CA ILE A 149 2.55 2.67 2.24
C ILE A 149 2.58 3.43 0.93
N THR A 150 1.64 4.34 0.71
CA THR A 150 1.71 5.28 -0.42
C THR A 150 1.78 6.72 0.07
N ALA A 151 2.81 7.45 -0.37
CA ALA A 151 2.92 8.89 -0.22
C ALA A 151 2.59 9.58 -1.54
N ASN A 152 1.60 10.48 -1.54
CA ASN A 152 1.27 11.34 -2.67
C ASN A 152 1.92 12.70 -2.48
N VAL A 153 2.61 13.17 -3.52
CA VAL A 153 3.34 14.44 -3.52
C VAL A 153 3.10 15.21 -4.81
N LEU A 154 3.33 16.52 -4.77
CA LEU A 154 3.38 17.41 -5.93
C LEU A 154 4.71 18.13 -5.92
N ILE A 155 5.46 18.05 -7.01
CA ILE A 155 6.60 18.92 -7.29
C ILE A 155 6.07 20.05 -8.17
N GLU A 156 6.07 21.27 -7.64
CA GLU A 156 5.63 22.46 -8.37
C GLU A 156 6.69 22.92 -9.39
N PRO A 157 6.30 23.72 -10.41
CA PRO A 157 7.23 24.19 -11.44
C PRO A 157 8.43 24.99 -10.91
N ASP A 158 8.30 25.62 -9.74
CA ASP A 158 9.36 26.34 -9.04
C ASP A 158 10.31 25.42 -8.24
N GLY A 159 10.02 24.12 -8.20
CA GLY A 159 10.77 23.11 -7.45
C GLY A 159 10.30 22.91 -6.01
N THR A 160 9.21 23.57 -5.58
CA THR A 160 8.60 23.34 -4.25
C THR A 160 8.03 21.93 -4.18
N ILE A 161 8.34 21.20 -3.09
CA ILE A 161 7.83 19.85 -2.84
C ILE A 161 6.69 19.94 -1.83
N LEU A 162 5.49 19.54 -2.25
CA LEU A 162 4.30 19.49 -1.42
C LEU A 162 3.92 18.05 -1.11
N MET A 163 3.92 17.70 0.17
CA MET A 163 3.44 16.38 0.62
C MET A 163 1.94 16.42 0.84
N LEU A 164 1.20 15.71 0.00
CA LEU A 164 -0.25 15.81 -0.11
C LEU A 164 -0.97 14.81 0.79
N SER A 165 -0.50 13.57 0.89
CA SER A 165 -1.11 12.55 1.76
C SER A 165 -0.18 11.36 1.94
N VAL A 166 -0.22 10.72 3.11
CA VAL A 166 0.46 9.44 3.36
C VAL A 166 -0.56 8.47 3.95
N ALA A 167 -0.71 7.30 3.35
CA ALA A 167 -1.68 6.29 3.75
C ALA A 167 -1.07 4.89 3.74
N ASP A 168 -1.50 4.05 4.69
CA ASP A 168 -1.17 2.63 4.70
C ASP A 168 -2.02 1.89 3.68
N GLN A 169 -1.42 0.92 2.99
CA GLN A 169 -2.09 0.06 2.03
C GLN A 169 -2.66 -1.16 2.76
N PHE A 170 -3.90 -1.51 2.42
CA PHE A 170 -4.38 -2.87 2.64
C PHE A 170 -4.43 -3.62 1.32
N HIS A 171 -4.09 -4.89 1.41
CA HIS A 171 -3.97 -5.78 0.26
C HIS A 171 -5.22 -6.65 0.16
N SER A 172 -5.26 -7.53 -0.84
CA SER A 172 -6.21 -8.64 -0.87
C SER A 172 -5.65 -9.77 -1.73
N CYS A 173 -5.72 -10.99 -1.19
CA CYS A 173 -5.24 -12.25 -1.78
C CYS A 173 -3.71 -12.32 -2.05
N SER A 174 -3.01 -11.19 -2.14
CA SER A 174 -1.56 -11.10 -2.30
C SER A 174 -1.05 -9.77 -1.74
N SER A 175 0.04 -9.82 -0.96
CA SER A 175 0.76 -8.64 -0.46
C SER A 175 1.35 -7.73 -1.55
N LEU A 176 1.27 -8.15 -2.82
CA LEU A 176 1.84 -7.44 -3.96
C LEU A 176 0.81 -6.62 -4.76
N LYS A 177 -0.48 -6.66 -4.37
CA LYS A 177 -1.56 -5.91 -5.02
C LYS A 177 -2.29 -5.04 -4.00
N CYS A 178 -2.21 -3.72 -4.17
CA CYS A 178 -2.89 -2.76 -3.30
C CYS A 178 -4.38 -2.70 -3.65
N TYR A 179 -5.24 -2.87 -2.66
CA TYR A 179 -6.69 -2.82 -2.83
C TYR A 179 -7.29 -1.52 -2.32
N GLY A 180 -6.73 -0.95 -1.28
CA GLY A 180 -7.13 0.36 -0.79
C GLY A 180 -6.21 0.82 0.31
N TYR A 181 -6.68 1.83 1.02
CA TYR A 181 -5.88 2.60 1.92
C TYR A 181 -6.58 2.85 3.25
N THR A 182 -5.84 2.80 4.34
CA THR A 182 -6.21 3.35 5.65
C THR A 182 -5.45 4.66 5.85
N PHE A 183 -6.17 5.72 6.20
CA PHE A 183 -5.64 7.08 6.29
C PHE A 183 -6.12 7.79 7.57
N PRO A 184 -5.25 8.49 8.32
CA PRO A 184 -3.81 8.67 8.10
C PRO A 184 -3.02 7.35 8.23
N GLN A 185 -1.81 7.34 7.68
CA GLN A 185 -0.83 6.28 7.90
C GLN A 185 -0.46 6.18 9.40
N SER A 186 -0.28 4.96 9.92
CA SER A 186 0.10 4.71 11.32
C SER A 186 1.13 3.57 11.49
N SER A 187 1.58 2.95 10.39
CA SER A 187 2.47 1.79 10.38
C SER A 187 3.93 2.04 10.82
N ILE A 188 4.44 3.26 10.71
CA ILE A 188 5.84 3.67 10.98
C ILE A 188 5.86 5.15 11.37
N ASP A 189 6.94 5.59 12.02
CA ASP A 189 7.19 7.00 12.30
C ASP A 189 7.08 7.90 11.05
N HIS A 190 6.37 9.02 11.21
CA HIS A 190 6.10 9.95 10.12
C HIS A 190 7.37 10.66 9.62
N ASN A 191 8.37 10.90 10.47
CA ASN A 191 9.57 11.60 10.05
C ASN A 191 10.41 10.71 9.13
N ALA A 192 10.49 9.40 9.39
CA ALA A 192 11.15 8.44 8.51
C ALA A 192 10.57 8.48 7.07
N ILE A 193 9.24 8.44 6.92
CA ILE A 193 8.60 8.53 5.60
C ILE A 193 8.83 9.91 4.97
N LYS A 194 8.72 10.99 5.75
CA LYS A 194 8.93 12.35 5.23
C LYS A 194 10.33 12.54 4.66
N GLU A 195 11.35 12.13 5.42
CA GLU A 195 12.73 12.25 5.01
C GLU A 195 13.02 11.43 3.75
N ALA A 196 12.55 10.17 3.71
CA ALA A 196 12.70 9.31 2.54
C ALA A 196 11.97 9.89 1.32
N THR A 197 10.73 10.35 1.49
CA THR A 197 9.93 10.99 0.44
C THR A 197 10.60 12.24 -0.10
N HIS A 198 11.13 13.09 0.78
CA HIS A 198 11.82 14.32 0.39
C HIS A 198 13.09 14.01 -0.42
N LYS A 199 13.92 13.06 0.02
CA LYS A 199 15.13 12.64 -0.72
C LYS A 199 14.79 12.12 -2.12
N ILE A 200 13.71 11.33 -2.26
CA ILE A 200 13.24 10.84 -3.56
C ILE A 200 12.76 12.00 -4.45
N CYS A 201 12.01 12.95 -3.88
CA CYS A 201 11.53 14.11 -4.62
C CYS A 201 12.69 15.01 -5.10
N GLU A 202 13.73 15.19 -4.29
CA GLU A 202 14.94 15.91 -4.71
C GLU A 202 15.66 15.20 -5.86
N ALA A 203 15.78 13.86 -5.82
CA ALA A 203 16.31 13.10 -6.94
C ALA A 203 15.45 13.25 -8.21
N CYS A 204 14.12 13.26 -8.07
CA CYS A 204 13.19 13.54 -9.17
C CYS A 204 13.39 14.95 -9.76
N LYS A 205 13.58 15.98 -8.92
CA LYS A 205 13.86 17.36 -9.35
C LYS A 205 15.15 17.46 -10.16
N LEU A 206 16.21 16.77 -9.73
CA LEU A 206 17.49 16.71 -10.48
C LEU A 206 17.33 16.06 -11.87
N LYS A 207 16.26 15.29 -12.09
CA LYS A 207 15.88 14.72 -13.39
C LYS A 207 14.80 15.54 -14.12
N SER A 208 14.53 16.76 -13.65
CA SER A 208 13.50 17.67 -14.20
C SER A 208 12.08 17.07 -14.21
N ILE A 209 11.77 16.19 -13.26
CA ILE A 209 10.42 15.66 -13.07
C ILE A 209 9.61 16.67 -12.26
N ILE A 210 8.48 17.11 -12.83
CA ILE A 210 7.55 18.08 -12.24
C ILE A 210 6.14 17.47 -12.27
N GLY A 211 5.30 17.81 -11.31
CA GLY A 211 3.92 17.38 -11.20
C GLY A 211 3.68 16.35 -10.10
N TYR A 212 2.57 15.63 -10.20
CA TYR A 212 2.15 14.66 -9.21
C TYR A 212 3.01 13.40 -9.25
N ILE A 213 3.35 12.89 -8.08
CA ILE A 213 4.05 11.61 -7.91
C ILE A 213 3.40 10.85 -6.75
N SER A 214 3.16 9.56 -6.95
CA SER A 214 2.85 8.64 -5.85
C SER A 214 4.04 7.72 -5.63
N ILE A 215 4.57 7.69 -4.42
CA ILE A 215 5.71 6.85 -4.04
C ILE A 215 5.18 5.71 -3.15
N ASP A 216 5.51 4.49 -3.54
CA ASP A 216 5.12 3.28 -2.82
C ASP A 216 6.32 2.79 -1.99
N PHE A 217 6.08 2.56 -0.70
CA PHE A 217 7.03 1.99 0.24
C PHE A 217 6.50 0.68 0.83
N VAL A 218 7.39 -0.09 1.43
CA VAL A 218 7.06 -1.18 2.34
C VAL A 218 7.82 -0.99 3.65
N THR A 219 7.13 -1.19 4.77
CA THR A 219 7.75 -1.24 6.09
C THR A 219 7.57 -2.61 6.72
N PHE A 220 8.58 -3.05 7.47
CA PHE A 220 8.61 -4.33 8.14
C PHE A 220 9.65 -4.31 9.27
N MET A 221 9.53 -5.25 10.20
CA MET A 221 10.55 -5.48 11.22
C MET A 221 11.62 -6.43 10.68
N ASN A 222 12.88 -6.02 10.76
CA ASN A 222 14.01 -6.87 10.38
C ASN A 222 14.34 -7.89 11.49
N ASN A 223 15.28 -8.80 11.20
CA ASN A 223 15.69 -9.85 12.14
C ASN A 223 16.27 -9.30 13.47
N ALA A 224 16.79 -8.07 13.46
CA ALA A 224 17.32 -7.39 14.62
C ALA A 224 16.26 -6.54 15.37
N GLN A 225 14.98 -6.70 15.04
CA GLN A 225 13.86 -5.95 15.63
C GLN A 225 13.94 -4.43 15.41
N PHE A 226 14.60 -4.01 14.34
CA PHE A 226 14.52 -2.63 13.85
C PHE A 226 13.49 -2.52 12.72
N GLN A 227 12.72 -1.45 12.75
CA GLN A 227 11.78 -1.14 11.70
C GLN A 227 12.52 -0.58 10.49
N GLU A 228 12.34 -1.21 9.34
CA GLU A 228 12.89 -0.76 8.07
C GLU A 228 11.80 -0.16 7.17
N LEU A 229 12.25 0.69 6.23
CA LEU A 229 11.42 1.31 5.22
C LEU A 229 12.15 1.23 3.87
N TRP A 230 11.57 0.50 2.91
CA TRP A 230 12.12 0.41 1.57
C TRP A 230 11.16 1.06 0.57
N PRO A 231 11.62 2.00 -0.28
CA PRO A 231 10.87 2.41 -1.45
C PRO A 231 10.89 1.27 -2.47
N VAL A 232 9.71 0.94 -3.01
CA VAL A 232 9.51 -0.18 -3.94
C VAL A 232 8.96 0.25 -5.29
N GLY A 233 8.63 1.54 -5.43
CA GLY A 233 8.19 2.10 -6.69
C GLY A 233 7.77 3.56 -6.60
N LEU A 234 7.63 4.18 -7.76
CA LEU A 234 7.01 5.48 -7.92
C LEU A 234 6.15 5.48 -9.18
N LYS A 235 5.08 6.27 -9.15
CA LYS A 235 4.16 6.50 -10.27
C LYS A 235 4.14 8.00 -10.52
N ILE A 236 4.62 8.42 -11.69
CA ILE A 236 4.57 9.82 -12.12
C ILE A 236 3.21 10.07 -12.76
N GLY A 237 2.53 11.12 -12.30
CA GLY A 237 1.21 11.50 -12.75
C GLY A 237 0.17 11.48 -11.64
N TYR A 238 -1.04 11.92 -11.98
CA TYR A 238 -2.17 12.00 -11.07
C TYR A 238 -2.79 10.61 -10.88
N THR A 239 -2.60 10.01 -9.71
CA THR A 239 -3.04 8.63 -9.43
C THR A 239 -4.44 8.59 -8.81
N SER A 240 -5.05 7.40 -8.83
CA SER A 240 -6.36 7.18 -8.21
C SER A 240 -6.31 7.34 -6.68
N SER A 241 -5.20 7.02 -6.01
CA SER A 241 -5.05 7.26 -4.57
C SER A 241 -5.10 8.76 -4.25
N HIS A 242 -4.43 9.59 -5.06
CA HIS A 242 -4.48 11.03 -4.92
C HIS A 242 -5.87 11.60 -5.26
N ALA A 243 -6.55 11.07 -6.28
CA ALA A 243 -7.93 11.41 -6.60
C ALA A 243 -8.89 11.18 -5.43
N MET A 244 -8.78 10.00 -4.79
CA MET A 244 -9.60 9.64 -3.64
C MET A 244 -9.30 10.54 -2.42
N PHE A 245 -8.03 10.90 -2.22
CA PHE A 245 -7.65 11.88 -1.19
C PHE A 245 -8.25 13.27 -1.46
N ASN A 246 -8.19 13.77 -2.70
CA ASN A 246 -8.82 15.06 -3.04
C ASN A 246 -10.34 15.02 -2.82
N LEU A 247 -10.99 13.89 -3.09
CA LEU A 247 -12.40 13.70 -2.78
C LEU A 247 -12.65 13.78 -1.27
N ILE A 248 -11.79 13.16 -0.44
CA ILE A 248 -11.81 13.31 1.03
C ILE A 248 -11.75 14.77 1.43
N SER A 249 -10.77 15.53 0.95
CA SER A 249 -10.64 16.96 1.24
C SER A 249 -11.89 17.75 0.82
N TYR A 250 -12.45 17.44 -0.35
CA TYR A 250 -13.64 18.11 -0.89
C TYR A 250 -14.88 17.93 -0.01
N PHE A 251 -15.29 16.69 0.29
CA PHE A 251 -16.56 16.47 1.01
C PHE A 251 -16.44 16.78 2.52
N THR A 252 -15.24 16.63 3.08
CA THR A 252 -14.99 16.95 4.49
C THR A 252 -14.86 18.45 4.72
N GLY A 253 -14.33 19.20 3.75
CA GLY A 253 -13.83 20.56 3.95
C GLY A 253 -12.71 20.61 5.00
N GLY A 254 -12.04 19.49 5.24
CA GLY A 254 -11.05 19.34 6.29
C GLY A 254 -9.66 19.81 5.87
N HIS A 255 -8.86 20.22 6.85
CA HIS A 255 -7.47 20.62 6.65
C HIS A 255 -6.53 19.48 7.03
N LEU A 256 -5.56 19.20 6.16
CA LEU A 256 -4.51 18.24 6.46
C LEU A 256 -3.46 18.88 7.38
N GLU A 257 -3.18 18.22 8.49
CA GLU A 257 -2.04 18.57 9.34
C GLU A 257 -0.78 17.89 8.82
N HIS A 258 0.15 18.64 8.23
CA HIS A 258 1.36 18.09 7.60
C HIS A 258 2.32 17.40 8.58
N ASN A 259 2.16 17.60 9.89
CA ASN A 259 2.99 16.92 10.90
C ASN A 259 2.67 15.43 10.99
N ASN A 260 1.39 15.06 11.06
CA ASN A 260 0.98 13.66 11.28
C ASN A 260 0.07 13.13 10.17
N PHE A 261 -0.12 13.91 9.09
CA PHE A 261 -1.00 13.63 7.96
C PHE A 261 -2.46 13.39 8.35
N VAL A 262 -2.90 13.89 9.49
CA VAL A 262 -4.28 13.74 9.97
C VAL A 262 -5.14 14.83 9.34
N VAL A 263 -6.37 14.48 8.95
CA VAL A 263 -7.37 15.47 8.51
C VAL A 263 -8.19 15.95 9.71
N THR A 264 -8.20 17.27 9.91
CA THR A 264 -9.04 17.94 10.89
C THR A 264 -10.25 18.56 10.23
N VAL A 265 -11.43 18.34 10.82
CA VAL A 265 -12.68 18.96 10.38
C VAL A 265 -13.22 19.89 11.47
N GLN A 266 -13.78 21.02 11.04
CA GLN A 266 -14.51 21.92 11.94
C GLN A 266 -15.97 21.47 12.00
N LYS A 267 -16.49 21.19 13.20
CA LYS A 267 -17.94 21.00 13.38
C LYS A 267 -18.60 22.35 13.59
N ILE A 268 -19.63 22.64 12.80
CA ILE A 268 -20.61 23.66 13.16
C ILE A 268 -21.55 23.01 14.17
N ILE A 269 -21.23 23.09 15.47
CA ILE A 269 -22.17 22.70 16.52
C ILE A 269 -23.30 23.73 16.50
N PRO A 270 -24.57 23.34 16.23
CA PRO A 270 -25.68 24.26 16.43
C PRO A 270 -25.70 24.66 17.91
N PRO A 271 -25.87 25.94 18.25
CA PRO A 271 -26.00 26.33 19.65
C PRO A 271 -27.12 25.50 20.27
N ARG A 272 -26.85 24.85 21.41
CA ARG A 272 -27.91 24.25 22.23
C ARG A 272 -28.86 25.39 22.59
N VAL A 273 -30.00 25.48 21.92
CA VAL A 273 -31.07 26.40 22.32
C VAL A 273 -31.66 25.80 23.59
N TYR A 274 -31.09 26.16 24.74
CA TYR A 274 -31.84 26.08 25.97
C TYR A 274 -32.91 27.17 25.89
N THR A 275 -34.15 26.78 25.60
CA THR A 275 -35.32 27.62 25.88
C THR A 275 -35.45 27.75 27.39
N SER A 276 -34.62 28.61 28.00
CA SER A 276 -34.92 29.20 29.29
C SER A 276 -35.25 30.67 29.07
N LEU A 277 -36.53 30.98 29.18
CA LEU A 277 -37.05 32.34 29.30
C LEU A 277 -36.52 32.95 30.60
N ARG A 278 -35.27 33.45 30.63
CA ARG A 278 -34.78 34.52 31.52
C ARG A 278 -33.27 34.74 31.42
N LYS A 279 -32.92 35.82 30.73
CA LYS A 279 -31.96 36.90 31.11
C LYS A 279 -31.16 37.34 29.89
N LYS A 280 -31.45 38.57 29.45
CA LYS A 280 -30.59 39.39 28.60
C LYS A 280 -29.32 39.71 29.39
N THR A 281 -28.24 39.02 29.09
CA THR A 281 -26.88 39.52 29.30
C THR A 281 -26.09 39.14 28.05
N ASN A 282 -25.40 40.11 27.47
CA ASN A 282 -24.60 39.97 26.25
C ASN A 282 -23.62 38.80 26.37
N ALA A 283 -24.02 37.63 25.89
CA ALA A 283 -23.12 36.53 25.63
C ALA A 283 -22.49 36.81 24.27
N LEU A 284 -21.26 37.32 24.27
CA LEU A 284 -20.36 37.19 23.12
C LEU A 284 -20.39 35.71 22.73
N HIS A 285 -21.03 35.41 21.61
CA HIS A 285 -21.15 34.09 21.03
C HIS A 285 -19.75 33.64 20.60
N ASP A 286 -18.98 33.13 21.54
CA ASP A 286 -17.71 32.48 21.25
C ASP A 286 -18.06 31.10 20.67
N LYS A 287 -18.19 31.03 19.35
CA LYS A 287 -18.31 29.76 18.61
C LYS A 287 -17.01 28.99 18.85
N LYS A 288 -16.95 28.18 19.91
CA LYS A 288 -15.87 27.21 20.10
C LYS A 288 -15.90 26.23 18.93
N SER A 289 -15.09 26.50 17.91
CA SER A 289 -14.82 25.59 16.81
C SER A 289 -13.93 24.47 17.34
N GLU A 290 -14.54 23.39 17.81
CA GLU A 290 -13.81 22.17 18.13
C GLU A 290 -13.31 21.52 16.84
N ARG A 291 -11.99 21.32 16.75
CA ARG A 291 -11.35 20.55 15.66
C ARG A 291 -11.43 19.07 16.01
N TYR A 292 -11.93 18.28 15.08
CA TYR A 292 -12.01 16.83 15.25
C TYR A 292 -11.12 16.13 14.22
N PHE A 293 -10.37 15.14 14.69
CA PHE A 293 -9.61 14.25 13.82
C PHE A 293 -10.55 13.28 13.11
N ARG A 294 -10.19 12.94 11.87
CA ARG A 294 -10.94 11.98 11.06
C ARG A 294 -10.01 10.91 10.53
N HIS A 295 -10.51 9.69 10.59
CA HIS A 295 -9.89 8.53 9.99
C HIS A 295 -10.73 8.10 8.79
N PHE A 296 -10.07 7.50 7.82
CA PHE A 296 -10.67 7.13 6.55
C PHE A 296 -10.17 5.77 6.10
N VAL A 297 -11.06 5.03 5.45
CA VAL A 297 -10.69 3.87 4.64
C VAL A 297 -11.23 4.10 3.25
N PHE A 298 -10.39 3.94 2.23
CA PHE A 298 -10.83 4.17 0.86
C PHE A 298 -10.21 3.23 -0.15
N SER A 299 -10.98 2.94 -1.21
CA SER A 299 -10.52 2.16 -2.35
C SER A 299 -11.15 2.71 -3.62
N SER A 300 -10.36 2.76 -4.70
CA SER A 300 -10.81 3.02 -6.07
C SER A 300 -10.83 1.75 -6.94
N ASN A 301 -10.49 0.59 -6.34
CA ASN A 301 -10.25 -0.67 -7.03
C ASN A 301 -11.32 -1.73 -6.70
N LEU A 302 -12.52 -1.32 -6.28
CA LEU A 302 -13.61 -2.27 -5.99
C LEU A 302 -14.30 -2.65 -7.30
N TYR A 303 -14.30 -3.94 -7.63
CA TYR A 303 -14.86 -4.50 -8.85
C TYR A 303 -15.87 -5.61 -8.54
N HIS A 304 -17.03 -5.54 -9.19
CA HIS A 304 -18.04 -6.58 -9.16
C HIS A 304 -18.85 -6.56 -10.47
N SER A 305 -18.76 -7.64 -11.24
CA SER A 305 -19.42 -7.77 -12.55
C SER A 305 -20.93 -7.48 -12.53
N ASN A 306 -21.64 -7.90 -11.47
CA ASN A 306 -23.09 -7.62 -11.34
C ASN A 306 -23.44 -6.13 -11.24
N LEU A 307 -22.50 -5.23 -10.88
CA LEU A 307 -22.75 -3.78 -10.87
C LEU A 307 -23.08 -3.24 -12.26
N ASN A 308 -22.59 -3.88 -13.33
CA ASN A 308 -22.91 -3.49 -14.71
C ASN A 308 -24.42 -3.52 -15.00
N HIS A 309 -25.15 -4.40 -14.32
CA HIS A 309 -26.60 -4.57 -14.50
C HIS A 309 -27.44 -3.64 -13.60
N LEU A 310 -26.80 -2.89 -12.71
CA LEU A 310 -27.48 -2.02 -11.75
C LEU A 310 -27.40 -0.56 -12.18
N GLN A 311 -28.56 0.09 -12.29
CA GLN A 311 -28.62 1.54 -12.40
C GLN A 311 -28.23 2.19 -11.08
N TYR A 312 -27.59 3.36 -11.12
CA TYR A 312 -27.13 4.04 -9.91
C TYR A 312 -28.27 4.39 -8.95
N ASP A 313 -29.46 4.74 -9.46
CA ASP A 313 -30.61 5.01 -8.60
C ASP A 313 -31.01 3.79 -7.76
N VAL A 314 -31.01 2.60 -8.36
CA VAL A 314 -31.28 1.33 -7.66
C VAL A 314 -30.16 1.03 -6.67
N PHE A 315 -28.90 1.22 -7.07
CA PHE A 315 -27.74 1.05 -6.19
C PHE A 315 -27.85 1.93 -4.93
N PHE A 316 -28.19 3.22 -5.10
CA PHE A 316 -28.32 4.13 -3.95
C PHE A 316 -29.58 3.88 -3.12
N GLN A 317 -30.66 3.34 -3.70
CA GLN A 317 -31.80 2.84 -2.93
C GLN A 317 -31.40 1.67 -2.01
N ILE A 318 -30.59 0.73 -2.52
CA ILE A 318 -30.02 -0.36 -1.73
C ILE A 318 -29.16 0.20 -0.58
N CYS A 319 -28.23 1.11 -0.89
CA CYS A 319 -27.40 1.75 0.14
C CYS A 319 -28.25 2.44 1.21
N LYS A 320 -29.27 3.19 0.81
CA LYS A 320 -30.19 3.90 1.72
C LYS A 320 -30.96 2.93 2.62
N ALA A 321 -31.44 1.81 2.08
CA ALA A 321 -32.16 0.78 2.87
C ALA A 321 -31.27 0.19 3.98
N ARG A 322 -29.95 0.19 3.78
CA ARG A 322 -28.96 -0.26 4.76
C ARG A 322 -28.31 0.85 5.59
N ASN A 323 -28.86 2.06 5.53
CA ASN A 323 -28.30 3.24 6.21
C ASN A 323 -26.84 3.55 5.81
N ILE A 324 -26.43 3.15 4.59
CA ILE A 324 -25.14 3.49 4.03
C ILE A 324 -25.27 4.89 3.40
N GLY A 325 -24.62 5.86 4.00
CA GLY A 325 -24.61 7.23 3.50
C GLY A 325 -23.67 8.14 4.30
N TYR A 326 -23.56 9.38 3.85
CA TYR A 326 -22.70 10.38 4.45
C TYR A 326 -23.52 11.43 5.21
N ASN A 327 -23.11 11.72 6.45
CA ASN A 327 -23.69 12.78 7.26
C ASN A 327 -22.83 14.05 7.11
N GLU A 328 -23.34 15.01 6.34
CA GLU A 328 -22.63 16.27 6.08
C GLU A 328 -22.38 17.11 7.34
N LYS A 329 -23.28 17.08 8.33
CA LYS A 329 -23.12 17.86 9.56
C LYS A 329 -22.04 17.30 10.47
N ARG A 330 -21.97 15.97 10.59
CA ARG A 330 -20.99 15.27 11.43
C ARG A 330 -19.68 15.01 10.70
N LYS A 331 -19.68 15.11 9.37
CA LYS A 331 -18.61 14.72 8.48
C LYS A 331 -18.18 13.26 8.72
N LEU A 332 -19.15 12.35 8.75
CA LEU A 332 -18.97 10.92 9.04
C LEU A 332 -19.85 10.07 8.11
N GLY A 333 -19.46 8.83 7.88
CA GLY A 333 -20.23 7.89 7.05
C GLY A 333 -19.53 7.57 5.73
N THR A 334 -20.30 7.21 4.72
CA THR A 334 -19.78 6.62 3.46
C THR A 334 -20.08 7.47 2.25
N VAL A 335 -19.04 7.70 1.43
CA VAL A 335 -19.12 8.37 0.14
C VAL A 335 -18.66 7.38 -0.94
N PHE A 336 -19.37 7.35 -2.07
CA PHE A 336 -19.00 6.54 -3.23
C PHE A 336 -18.39 7.42 -4.32
N ALA A 337 -17.34 6.91 -4.98
CA ALA A 337 -16.80 7.47 -6.21
C ALA A 337 -17.31 6.61 -7.38
N LEU A 338 -18.13 7.18 -8.24
CA LEU A 338 -18.66 6.46 -9.40
C LEU A 338 -17.70 6.65 -10.57
N PHE A 339 -17.36 5.56 -11.25
CA PHE A 339 -16.50 5.59 -12.43
C PHE A 339 -17.33 5.40 -13.68
N ASP A 340 -17.24 6.34 -14.61
CA ASP A 340 -17.84 6.20 -15.93
C ASP A 340 -16.96 5.33 -16.83
N LYS A 341 -16.87 4.04 -16.48
CA LYS A 341 -16.26 3.01 -17.32
C LYS A 341 -17.34 2.39 -18.21
N HIS A 342 -16.98 1.99 -19.43
CA HIS A 342 -17.90 1.34 -20.38
C HIS A 342 -18.74 0.20 -19.78
N ARG A 343 -18.22 -0.54 -18.79
CA ARG A 343 -18.90 -1.68 -18.15
C ARG A 343 -19.53 -1.39 -16.78
N ARG A 344 -19.38 -0.18 -16.21
CA ARG A 344 -19.92 0.22 -14.88
C ARG A 344 -19.83 -0.87 -13.79
N ASP A 345 -18.76 -1.64 -13.82
CA ASP A 345 -18.52 -2.82 -12.97
C ASP A 345 -17.58 -2.50 -11.80
N SER A 346 -17.19 -1.23 -11.67
CA SER A 346 -16.24 -0.75 -10.68
C SER A 346 -16.82 0.45 -9.94
N ILE A 347 -16.57 0.51 -8.63
CA ILE A 347 -16.92 1.65 -7.79
C ILE A 347 -15.75 1.97 -6.85
N GLY A 348 -15.66 3.22 -6.42
CA GLY A 348 -14.84 3.62 -5.30
C GLY A 348 -15.71 3.79 -4.06
N MET A 349 -15.15 3.51 -2.89
CA MET A 349 -15.81 3.71 -1.61
C MET A 349 -14.84 4.40 -0.65
N ILE A 350 -15.37 5.33 0.15
CA ILE A 350 -14.66 6.03 1.22
C ILE A 350 -15.54 5.96 2.45
N THR A 351 -15.02 5.45 3.56
CA THR A 351 -15.66 5.55 4.87
C THR A 351 -14.90 6.52 5.74
N SER A 352 -15.63 7.30 6.54
CA SER A 352 -15.08 8.26 7.50
C SER A 352 -15.63 8.01 8.89
N GLY A 353 -14.71 7.85 9.85
CA GLY A 353 -14.99 7.57 11.26
C GLY A 353 -14.25 8.51 12.21
N ASP A 354 -14.69 8.51 13.48
CA ASP A 354 -13.95 9.22 14.54
C ASP A 354 -12.67 8.44 14.92
N THR A 355 -12.67 7.11 14.77
CA THR A 355 -11.49 6.24 14.93
C THR A 355 -11.19 5.42 13.69
N MET A 356 -9.95 4.91 13.57
CA MET A 356 -9.57 4.00 12.48
C MET A 356 -10.43 2.72 12.50
N GLN A 357 -10.62 2.11 13.67
CA GLN A 357 -11.44 0.90 13.83
C GLN A 357 -12.88 1.12 13.34
N GLN A 358 -13.51 2.26 13.67
CA GLN A 358 -14.85 2.59 13.15
C GLN A 358 -14.87 2.72 11.63
N SER A 359 -13.83 3.30 11.04
CA SER A 359 -13.73 3.53 9.59
C SER A 359 -13.56 2.19 8.85
N VAL A 360 -12.70 1.30 9.35
CA VAL A 360 -12.48 -0.05 8.83
C VAL A 360 -13.74 -0.90 8.98
N SER A 361 -14.35 -0.93 10.16
CA SER A 361 -15.60 -1.68 10.41
C SER A 361 -16.75 -1.20 9.53
N SER A 362 -16.88 0.11 9.32
CA SER A 362 -17.87 0.67 8.40
C SER A 362 -17.60 0.24 6.96
N PHE A 363 -16.34 0.28 6.51
CA PHE A 363 -15.97 -0.11 5.15
C PHE A 363 -16.30 -1.58 4.89
N LEU A 364 -15.88 -2.46 5.81
CA LEU A 364 -16.12 -3.89 5.76
C LEU A 364 -17.61 -4.22 5.76
N SER A 365 -18.37 -3.64 6.71
CA SER A 365 -19.81 -3.87 6.84
C SER A 365 -20.55 -3.43 5.57
N ASN A 366 -20.22 -2.26 5.04
CA ASN A 366 -20.85 -1.73 3.83
C ASN A 366 -20.50 -2.56 2.60
N LEU A 367 -19.23 -2.96 2.44
CA LEU A 367 -18.81 -3.79 1.31
C LEU A 367 -19.46 -5.18 1.35
N SER A 368 -19.49 -5.82 2.52
CA SER A 368 -20.13 -7.12 2.74
C SER A 368 -21.62 -7.05 2.48
N SER A 369 -22.27 -6.00 2.98
CA SER A 369 -23.68 -5.76 2.74
C SER A 369 -23.93 -5.65 1.24
N ILE A 370 -23.27 -4.70 0.56
CA ILE A 370 -23.46 -4.47 -0.88
C ILE A 370 -23.24 -5.78 -1.66
N HIS A 371 -22.17 -6.53 -1.36
CA HIS A 371 -21.89 -7.82 -1.98
C HIS A 371 -23.09 -8.77 -1.88
N GLN A 372 -23.71 -8.89 -0.70
CA GLN A 372 -24.86 -9.78 -0.47
C GLN A 372 -26.11 -9.37 -1.25
N ASP A 373 -26.35 -8.07 -1.47
CA ASP A 373 -27.55 -7.60 -2.20
C ASP A 373 -27.40 -7.72 -3.72
N ILE A 374 -26.18 -7.55 -4.22
CA ILE A 374 -25.90 -7.60 -5.66
C ILE A 374 -25.52 -9.01 -6.13
N SER A 375 -25.37 -9.96 -5.21
CA SER A 375 -25.05 -11.37 -5.50
C SER A 375 -26.23 -12.25 -5.13
N SER A 376 -26.50 -13.28 -5.93
CA SER A 376 -27.50 -14.30 -5.61
C SER A 376 -26.90 -15.70 -5.70
N THR A 377 -27.60 -16.71 -5.18
CA THR A 377 -27.15 -18.12 -5.24
C THR A 377 -26.83 -18.58 -6.66
N ASN A 378 -27.56 -18.06 -7.65
CA ASN A 378 -27.38 -18.39 -9.06
C ASN A 378 -26.51 -17.37 -9.82
N MET A 379 -26.12 -16.25 -9.20
CA MET A 379 -25.40 -15.15 -9.84
C MET A 379 -24.43 -14.48 -8.84
N GLN A 380 -23.36 -15.19 -8.48
CA GLN A 380 -22.30 -14.64 -7.62
C GLN A 380 -21.51 -13.52 -8.32
N GLY A 381 -21.35 -13.64 -9.64
CA GLY A 381 -20.52 -12.72 -10.43
C GLY A 381 -19.02 -12.87 -10.13
N ILE A 382 -18.19 -12.33 -11.01
CA ILE A 382 -16.76 -12.14 -10.76
C ILE A 382 -16.61 -10.86 -9.94
N THR A 383 -15.89 -10.95 -8.82
CA THR A 383 -15.72 -9.84 -7.87
C THR A 383 -14.40 -9.95 -7.12
N ASN A 384 -13.92 -8.81 -6.64
CA ASN A 384 -12.79 -8.76 -5.72
C ASN A 384 -13.20 -8.29 -4.30
N PHE A 385 -14.52 -8.17 -4.04
CA PHE A 385 -15.05 -7.70 -2.76
C PHE A 385 -14.73 -8.68 -1.63
N GLN A 386 -14.89 -9.99 -1.88
CA GLN A 386 -14.70 -11.01 -0.85
C GLN A 386 -13.26 -11.01 -0.31
N GLY A 387 -12.28 -10.94 -1.20
CA GLY A 387 -10.88 -10.84 -0.79
C GLY A 387 -10.59 -9.57 0.01
N ALA A 388 -11.18 -8.42 -0.36
CA ALA A 388 -11.02 -7.19 0.41
C ALA A 388 -11.68 -7.27 1.79
N ILE A 389 -12.85 -7.93 1.88
CA ILE A 389 -13.54 -8.16 3.15
C ILE A 389 -12.69 -9.02 4.09
N ASP A 390 -12.07 -10.09 3.58
CA ASP A 390 -11.28 -11.00 4.41
C ASP A 390 -10.00 -10.35 4.95
N ASP A 391 -9.30 -9.54 4.15
CA ASP A 391 -8.14 -8.78 4.62
C ASP A 391 -8.55 -7.72 5.67
N LEU A 392 -9.65 -6.98 5.44
CA LEU A 392 -10.14 -6.01 6.42
C LEU A 392 -10.58 -6.69 7.73
N ARG A 393 -11.09 -7.93 7.70
CA ARG A 393 -11.36 -8.72 8.91
C ARG A 393 -10.07 -9.04 9.67
N SER A 394 -8.99 -9.36 8.96
CA SER A 394 -7.68 -9.58 9.58
C SER A 394 -7.19 -8.32 10.27
N ILE A 395 -7.28 -7.17 9.60
CA ILE A 395 -6.88 -5.87 10.16
C ILE A 395 -7.66 -5.55 11.44
N ILE A 396 -8.99 -5.75 11.46
CA ILE A 396 -9.78 -5.53 12.68
C ILE A 396 -9.31 -6.42 13.83
N ARG A 397 -9.05 -7.70 13.57
CA ARG A 397 -8.54 -8.64 14.59
C ARG A 397 -7.19 -8.21 15.14
N GLU A 398 -6.28 -7.78 14.28
CA GLU A 398 -4.97 -7.26 14.68
C GLU A 398 -5.11 -5.99 15.54
N MET A 399 -6.01 -5.07 15.17
CA MET A 399 -6.30 -3.88 15.96
C MET A 399 -6.87 -4.22 17.35
N GLU A 400 -7.73 -5.24 17.45
CA GLU A 400 -8.30 -5.71 18.72
C GLU A 400 -7.23 -6.34 19.62
N ILE A 401 -6.38 -7.22 19.08
CA ILE A 401 -5.26 -7.82 19.81
C ILE A 401 -4.31 -6.74 20.33
N ASN A 402 -3.95 -5.76 19.50
CA ASN A 402 -3.06 -4.67 19.90
C ASN A 402 -3.67 -3.82 21.03
N GLN A 403 -4.98 -3.59 21.03
CA GLN A 403 -5.67 -2.91 22.14
C GLN A 403 -5.66 -3.72 23.43
N GLU A 404 -5.77 -5.05 23.35
CA GLU A 404 -5.69 -5.93 24.52
C GLU A 404 -4.28 -5.94 25.13
N ILE A 405 -3.23 -5.99 24.29
CA ILE A 405 -1.83 -5.92 24.73
C ILE A 405 -1.55 -4.60 25.46
N ILE A 406 -1.97 -3.46 24.88
CA ILE A 406 -1.77 -2.14 25.50
C ILE A 406 -2.46 -2.07 26.87
N LYS A 407 -3.70 -2.59 26.98
CA LYS A 407 -4.42 -2.63 28.26
C LYS A 407 -3.73 -3.53 29.28
N ALA A 408 -3.15 -4.65 28.85
CA ALA A 408 -2.42 -5.55 29.72
C ALA A 408 -1.13 -4.88 30.25
N ASP A 409 -0.38 -4.20 29.39
CA ASP A 409 0.83 -3.46 29.79
C ASP A 409 0.51 -2.31 30.77
N ASP A 410 -0.55 -1.54 30.51
CA ASP A 410 -1.01 -0.48 31.43
C ASP A 410 -1.43 -1.05 32.80
N SER A 411 -2.03 -2.25 32.82
CA SER A 411 -2.44 -2.91 34.07
C SER A 411 -1.24 -3.42 34.89
N ILE A 412 -0.16 -3.84 34.22
CA ILE A 412 1.09 -4.28 34.88
C ILE A 412 1.79 -3.07 35.50
N VAL A 413 1.83 -1.93 34.80
CA VAL A 413 2.41 -0.67 35.33
C VAL A 413 1.64 -0.15 36.54
N ILE A 414 0.31 -0.24 36.54
CA ILE A 414 -0.52 0.19 37.68
C ILE A 414 -0.43 -0.78 38.88
N SER A 415 -0.16 -2.07 38.65
CA SER A 415 0.02 -3.06 39.73
C SER A 415 1.43 -3.08 40.36
N SER A 416 2.39 -2.39 39.74
CA SER A 416 3.79 -2.29 40.20
C SER A 416 4.14 -0.92 40.79
N SER A 417 3.17 -0.01 40.85
CA SER A 417 3.16 1.27 41.58
C SER A 417 2.30 1.20 42.82
#